data_AF-A0A9D9S0Y2-F1
#
_entry.id   AF-A0A9D9S0Y2-F1
#
_cell.length_a   1.000
_cell.length_b   1.000
_cell.length_c   1.000
_cell.angle_alpha   90.00
_cell.angle_beta   90.00
_cell.angle_gamma   90.00
#
_symmetry.space_group_name_H-M   'P 1'
#
loop_
_entity.id
_entity.type
_entity.pdbx_description
1 polymer ?
#
loop_
_entity_poly.entity_id
_entity_poly.type
_entity_poly.pdbx_seq_one_letter_code
_entity_poly.pdbx_strand_id
1 'polypeptide(L)'
;MTAMTPQQIVSELDKHIVGQNNAKKAVAIALRNRWRRSQVAEPLRQEITPKNILMIGPTGVGKTEIARRLARLANAPFIKIEATKFTEVGYVGRDVETIIRDLVEMAIKSHRERAMKTMRARAEDAAEERILDALLPTARGPNFFAENSESTATENTTRQKFRKKLREGELDDKEIDIEVAAPGMQAEIFAPPGMEELTQQIQGMFQNIGGGKKKSRKLPIKEALKLLTDEEAAKLVNDEDVKQEAVKAVEQNGIVFLDELDKIASRSEMQGADVSRQGVQRDLLPLVEGTTVSTKYGMIKTDHILFIASGAFHLSKPSDLIPELQGRFPIRVELDSLSVADFECILTQTDACLTKQYQALLETEGVHVEFADDGIRRMAEIAFQVNERTENIGARRLHTVMEKLLEEVSFVAGKAGLEKVLVNAAYVDERLGEVAADEDLSRYVL
;
A
#
# COMPACT_ATOMS: atom_id res chain seq x y z
N MET A 1 -18.43 -3.06 -7.17
CA MET A 1 -17.35 -3.70 -7.94
C MET A 1 -17.25 -3.03 -9.29
N THR A 2 -16.04 -2.75 -9.77
CA THR A 2 -15.83 -2.17 -11.10
C THR A 2 -16.33 -3.15 -12.16
N ALA A 3 -17.23 -2.69 -13.04
CA ALA A 3 -17.83 -3.52 -14.09
C ALA A 3 -16.89 -3.78 -15.28
N MET A 4 -15.57 -3.65 -15.08
CA MET A 4 -14.58 -3.70 -16.14
C MET A 4 -14.57 -5.06 -16.84
N THR A 5 -14.43 -5.03 -18.16
CA THR A 5 -14.19 -6.25 -18.94
C THR A 5 -12.75 -6.72 -18.77
N PRO A 6 -12.44 -8.00 -19.03
CA PRO A 6 -11.05 -8.47 -19.00
C PRO A 6 -10.10 -7.65 -19.86
N GLN A 7 -10.55 -7.17 -21.04
CA GLN A 7 -9.73 -6.34 -21.93
C GLN A 7 -9.44 -4.97 -21.31
N GLN A 8 -10.42 -4.35 -20.66
CA GLN A 8 -10.21 -3.08 -19.94
C GLN A 8 -9.26 -3.25 -18.77
N ILE A 9 -9.34 -4.38 -18.05
CA ILE A 9 -8.40 -4.69 -16.95
C ILE A 9 -6.98 -4.84 -17.50
N VAL A 10 -6.79 -5.58 -18.60
CA VAL A 10 -5.47 -5.73 -19.23
C VAL A 10 -4.92 -4.37 -19.67
N SER A 11 -5.73 -3.57 -20.35
CA SER A 11 -5.34 -2.22 -20.79
C SER A 11 -4.95 -1.30 -19.62
N GLU A 12 -5.60 -1.43 -18.47
CA GLU A 12 -5.21 -0.67 -17.28
C GLU A 12 -3.91 -1.20 -16.65
N LEU A 13 -3.68 -2.51 -16.69
CA LEU A 13 -2.42 -3.11 -16.26
C LEU A 13 -1.26 -2.73 -17.21
N ASP A 14 -1.51 -2.54 -18.50
CA ASP A 14 -0.51 -2.15 -19.49
C ASP A 14 0.14 -0.79 -19.19
N LYS A 15 -0.58 0.12 -18.51
CA LYS A 15 -0.03 1.42 -18.07
C LYS A 15 1.08 1.32 -17.02
N HIS A 16 1.18 0.17 -16.35
CA HIS A 16 2.06 -0.01 -15.21
C HIS A 16 3.00 -1.21 -15.34
N ILE A 17 2.64 -2.21 -16.14
CA ILE A 17 3.43 -3.43 -16.34
C ILE A 17 3.72 -3.57 -17.83
N VAL A 18 4.99 -3.76 -18.19
CA VAL A 18 5.41 -4.05 -19.56
C VAL A 18 5.34 -5.57 -19.80
N GLY A 19 4.86 -5.97 -20.98
CA GLY A 19 4.79 -7.38 -21.38
C GLY A 19 3.85 -8.23 -20.51
N GLN A 20 4.22 -9.49 -20.25
CA GLN A 20 3.51 -10.41 -19.34
C GLN A 20 2.02 -10.60 -19.65
N ASN A 21 1.68 -10.63 -20.94
CA ASN A 21 0.29 -10.64 -21.42
C ASN A 21 -0.53 -11.84 -20.90
N ASN A 22 0.10 -13.01 -20.78
CA ASN A 22 -0.55 -14.22 -20.25
C ASN A 22 -0.95 -14.02 -18.78
N ALA A 23 -0.05 -13.48 -17.95
CA ALA A 23 -0.33 -13.19 -16.55
C ALA A 23 -1.42 -12.13 -16.39
N LYS A 24 -1.36 -11.03 -17.16
CA LYS A 24 -2.40 -9.99 -17.18
C LYS A 24 -3.78 -10.57 -17.55
N LYS A 25 -3.84 -11.41 -18.57
CA LYS A 25 -5.08 -12.09 -18.99
C LYS A 25 -5.62 -13.01 -17.89
N ALA A 26 -4.76 -13.79 -17.25
CA ALA A 26 -5.14 -14.69 -16.17
C ALA A 26 -5.76 -13.93 -14.98
N VAL A 27 -5.10 -12.87 -14.50
CA VAL A 27 -5.63 -12.05 -13.40
C VAL A 27 -6.90 -11.29 -13.77
N ALA A 28 -7.01 -10.82 -15.02
CA ALA A 28 -8.20 -10.15 -15.52
C ALA A 28 -9.42 -11.08 -15.54
N ILE A 29 -9.23 -12.36 -15.94
CA ILE A 29 -10.29 -13.38 -15.89
C ILE A 29 -10.69 -13.67 -14.44
N ALA A 30 -9.73 -13.84 -13.54
CA ALA A 30 -10.01 -14.09 -12.12
C ALA A 30 -10.82 -12.95 -11.48
N LEU A 31 -10.43 -11.69 -11.73
CA LEU A 31 -11.16 -10.52 -11.25
C LEU A 31 -12.56 -10.43 -11.89
N ARG A 32 -12.68 -10.70 -13.21
CA ARG A 32 -14.00 -10.71 -13.87
C ARG A 32 -14.91 -11.81 -13.34
N ASN A 33 -14.37 -12.97 -12.98
CA ASN A 33 -15.14 -14.06 -12.39
C ASN A 33 -15.76 -13.68 -11.04
N ARG A 34 -15.12 -12.79 -10.26
CA ARG A 34 -15.74 -12.23 -9.04
C ARG A 34 -16.98 -11.40 -9.35
N TRP A 35 -16.88 -10.52 -10.36
CA TRP A 35 -18.05 -9.78 -10.82
C TRP A 35 -19.14 -10.73 -11.33
N ARG A 36 -18.78 -11.75 -12.14
CA ARG A 36 -19.75 -12.75 -12.64
C ARG A 36 -20.45 -13.46 -11.48
N ARG A 37 -19.69 -13.94 -10.49
CA ARG A 37 -20.23 -14.57 -9.26
C ARG A 37 -21.25 -13.65 -8.57
N SER A 38 -20.98 -12.35 -8.44
CA SER A 38 -21.92 -11.42 -7.80
C SER A 38 -23.28 -11.31 -8.50
N GLN A 39 -23.34 -11.66 -9.79
CA GLN A 39 -24.57 -11.66 -10.59
C GLN A 39 -25.31 -13.01 -10.55
N VAL A 40 -24.68 -14.08 -10.04
CA VAL A 40 -25.31 -15.40 -9.92
C VAL A 40 -26.30 -15.38 -8.76
N ALA A 41 -27.47 -16.03 -8.93
CA ALA A 41 -28.47 -16.17 -7.88
C ALA A 41 -28.05 -17.20 -6.80
N GLU A 42 -28.60 -17.05 -5.60
CA GLU A 42 -28.49 -18.08 -4.56
C GLU A 42 -29.30 -19.34 -4.97
N PRO A 43 -28.90 -20.56 -4.55
CA PRO A 43 -27.74 -20.88 -3.70
C PRO A 43 -26.42 -21.05 -4.49
N LEU A 44 -26.47 -21.06 -5.82
CA LEU A 44 -25.31 -21.37 -6.67
C LEU A 44 -24.14 -20.39 -6.48
N ARG A 45 -24.41 -19.15 -6.09
CA ARG A 45 -23.38 -18.14 -5.81
C ARG A 45 -22.35 -18.60 -4.77
N GLN A 46 -22.79 -19.31 -3.74
CA GLN A 46 -21.92 -19.77 -2.64
C GLN A 46 -21.00 -20.92 -3.10
N GLU A 47 -21.50 -21.79 -3.98
CA GLU A 47 -20.74 -22.91 -4.56
C GLU A 47 -19.63 -22.46 -5.53
N ILE A 48 -19.69 -21.23 -6.04
CA ILE A 48 -18.67 -20.70 -6.95
C ILE A 48 -17.48 -20.20 -6.15
N THR A 49 -16.43 -21.03 -6.11
CA THR A 49 -15.15 -20.68 -5.47
C THR A 49 -14.25 -19.81 -6.37
N PRO A 50 -13.41 -18.95 -5.78
CA PRO A 50 -12.38 -18.22 -6.51
C PRO A 50 -11.45 -19.16 -7.28
N LYS A 51 -10.98 -18.69 -8.44
CA LYS A 51 -9.96 -19.40 -9.21
C LYS A 51 -8.60 -18.81 -8.83
N ASN A 52 -7.98 -19.40 -7.81
CA ASN A 52 -6.67 -18.96 -7.35
C ASN A 52 -5.60 -19.18 -8.42
N ILE A 53 -4.54 -18.38 -8.34
CA ILE A 53 -3.54 -18.24 -9.40
C ILE A 53 -2.17 -18.61 -8.86
N LEU A 54 -1.43 -19.44 -9.60
CA LEU A 54 -0.02 -19.69 -9.38
C LEU A 54 0.78 -19.03 -10.51
N MET A 55 1.54 -18.00 -10.16
CA MET A 55 2.47 -17.30 -11.03
C MET A 55 3.86 -17.95 -10.95
N ILE A 56 4.38 -18.38 -12.09
CA ILE A 56 5.67 -19.05 -12.21
C ILE A 56 6.58 -18.15 -13.04
N GLY A 57 7.79 -17.88 -12.58
CA GLY A 57 8.77 -17.12 -13.38
C GLY A 57 9.87 -16.50 -12.52
N PRO A 58 10.93 -15.96 -13.14
CA PRO A 58 12.08 -15.47 -12.40
C PRO A 58 11.77 -14.23 -11.55
N THR A 59 12.69 -13.85 -10.67
CA THR A 59 12.54 -12.64 -9.85
C THR A 59 12.55 -11.38 -10.73
N GLY A 60 11.91 -10.31 -10.25
CA GLY A 60 11.94 -9.01 -10.93
C GLY A 60 11.18 -8.89 -12.27
N VAL A 61 10.38 -9.89 -12.68
CA VAL A 61 9.58 -9.83 -13.94
C VAL A 61 8.19 -9.20 -13.79
N GLY A 62 7.80 -8.80 -12.57
CA GLY A 62 6.52 -8.09 -12.33
C GLY A 62 5.41 -8.91 -11.65
N LYS A 63 5.67 -10.13 -11.15
CA LYS A 63 4.67 -10.97 -10.44
C LYS A 63 3.89 -10.21 -9.35
N THR A 64 4.62 -9.60 -8.41
CA THR A 64 4.03 -8.83 -7.31
C THR A 64 3.35 -7.55 -7.80
N GLU A 65 3.89 -6.90 -8.84
CA GLU A 65 3.34 -5.64 -9.35
C GLU A 65 2.00 -5.87 -10.05
N ILE A 66 1.85 -6.97 -10.81
CA ILE A 66 0.57 -7.38 -11.41
C ILE A 66 -0.49 -7.56 -10.30
N ALA A 67 -0.17 -8.30 -9.23
CA ALA A 67 -1.11 -8.53 -8.13
C ALA A 67 -1.46 -7.25 -7.37
N ARG A 68 -0.47 -6.39 -7.09
CA ARG A 68 -0.67 -5.09 -6.42
C ARG A 68 -1.55 -4.16 -7.25
N ARG A 69 -1.30 -4.06 -8.56
CA ARG A 69 -2.09 -3.21 -9.47
C ARG A 69 -3.51 -3.74 -9.66
N LEU A 70 -3.67 -5.06 -9.76
CA LEU A 70 -4.98 -5.70 -9.79
C LEU A 70 -5.81 -5.34 -8.54
N ALA A 71 -5.20 -5.40 -7.36
CA ALA A 71 -5.89 -5.06 -6.12
C ALA A 71 -6.29 -3.58 -6.05
N ARG A 72 -5.39 -2.67 -6.45
CA ARG A 72 -5.70 -1.23 -6.55
C ARG A 72 -6.85 -0.98 -7.52
N LEU A 73 -6.83 -1.60 -8.70
CA LEU A 73 -7.88 -1.48 -9.71
C LEU A 73 -9.25 -1.96 -9.21
N ALA A 74 -9.25 -3.05 -8.44
CA ALA A 74 -10.46 -3.63 -7.85
C ALA A 74 -10.92 -2.90 -6.57
N ASN A 75 -10.15 -1.94 -6.05
CA ASN A 75 -10.29 -1.38 -4.70
C ASN A 75 -10.37 -2.48 -3.61
N ALA A 76 -9.63 -3.56 -3.82
CA ALA A 76 -9.62 -4.73 -2.95
C ALA A 76 -8.60 -4.59 -1.81
N PRO A 77 -8.92 -5.06 -0.59
CA PRO A 77 -7.91 -5.32 0.44
C PRO A 77 -6.82 -6.25 -0.10
N PHE A 78 -5.56 -5.92 0.15
CA PHE A 78 -4.41 -6.64 -0.37
C PHE A 78 -3.32 -6.80 0.68
N ILE A 79 -2.79 -8.01 0.80
CA ILE A 79 -1.61 -8.30 1.62
C ILE A 79 -0.59 -9.11 0.82
N LYS A 80 0.68 -8.77 0.98
CA LYS A 80 1.82 -9.60 0.55
C LYS A 80 2.38 -10.31 1.77
N ILE A 81 2.53 -11.62 1.70
CA ILE A 81 3.27 -12.43 2.68
C ILE A 81 4.33 -13.26 1.94
N GLU A 82 5.45 -13.54 2.60
CA GLU A 82 6.45 -14.51 2.13
C GLU A 82 6.18 -15.87 2.78
N ALA A 83 6.11 -16.94 1.98
CA ALA A 83 5.75 -18.27 2.46
C ALA A 83 6.80 -18.85 3.43
N THR A 84 8.06 -18.46 3.27
CA THR A 84 9.20 -18.85 4.11
C THR A 84 9.09 -18.37 5.55
N LYS A 85 8.33 -17.29 5.80
CA LYS A 85 8.07 -16.73 7.14
C LYS A 85 7.48 -17.75 8.13
N PHE A 86 6.82 -18.79 7.64
CA PHE A 86 6.20 -19.84 8.46
C PHE A 86 7.09 -21.09 8.64
N THR A 87 8.26 -21.13 7.99
CA THR A 87 9.20 -22.28 8.08
C THR A 87 10.32 -22.09 9.11
N GLU A 88 10.53 -20.87 9.61
CA GLU A 88 11.66 -20.54 10.47
C GLU A 88 11.48 -21.12 11.89
N VAL A 89 12.43 -21.97 12.29
CA VAL A 89 12.56 -22.59 13.61
C VAL A 89 12.91 -21.51 14.64
N GLY A 90 11.92 -20.69 15.03
CA GLY A 90 12.15 -19.58 15.94
C GLY A 90 10.95 -18.70 16.24
N TYR A 91 9.91 -18.70 15.41
CA TYR A 91 8.69 -17.94 15.68
C TYR A 91 7.61 -18.84 16.27
N VAL A 92 7.76 -19.16 17.56
CA VAL A 92 6.68 -19.68 18.40
C VAL A 92 5.56 -18.62 18.40
N GLY A 93 4.50 -18.82 17.60
CA GLY A 93 3.26 -18.04 17.72
C GLY A 93 2.75 -17.27 16.49
N ARG A 94 3.40 -17.33 15.31
CA ARG A 94 2.77 -16.80 14.07
C ARG A 94 2.05 -17.90 13.29
N ASP A 95 0.85 -18.17 13.76
CA ASP A 95 -0.20 -18.89 13.06
C ASP A 95 -0.46 -18.27 11.67
N VAL A 96 -0.61 -19.10 10.64
CA VAL A 96 -0.95 -18.71 9.27
C VAL A 96 -2.22 -17.86 9.19
N GLU A 97 -3.13 -18.00 10.17
CA GLU A 97 -4.31 -17.15 10.30
C GLU A 97 -3.99 -15.65 10.44
N THR A 98 -2.76 -15.32 10.88
CA THR A 98 -2.26 -13.93 10.94
C THR A 98 -2.36 -13.23 9.58
N ILE A 99 -2.26 -13.97 8.47
CA ILE A 99 -2.45 -13.44 7.11
C ILE A 99 -3.83 -12.76 6.98
N ILE A 100 -4.87 -13.39 7.53
CA ILE A 100 -6.24 -12.87 7.46
C ILE A 100 -6.45 -11.75 8.48
N ARG A 101 -5.86 -11.86 9.67
CA ARG A 101 -5.92 -10.80 10.70
C ARG A 101 -5.30 -9.49 10.17
N ASP A 102 -4.11 -9.58 9.57
CA ASP A 102 -3.41 -8.44 8.98
C ASP A 102 -4.18 -7.86 7.78
N LEU A 103 -4.76 -8.72 6.93
CA LEU A 103 -5.57 -8.29 5.78
C LEU A 103 -6.79 -7.45 6.20
N VAL A 104 -7.46 -7.84 7.29
CA VAL A 104 -8.62 -7.12 7.83
C VAL A 104 -8.21 -5.79 8.46
N GLU A 105 -7.10 -5.76 9.17
CA GLU A 105 -6.57 -4.53 9.75
C GLU A 105 -6.20 -3.51 8.67
N MET A 106 -5.54 -3.95 7.60
CA MET A 106 -5.27 -3.12 6.41
C MET A 106 -6.57 -2.64 5.75
N ALA A 107 -7.59 -3.50 5.66
CA ALA A 107 -8.89 -3.14 5.10
C ALA A 107 -9.57 -2.04 5.92
N ILE A 108 -9.63 -2.19 7.25
CA ILE A 108 -10.26 -1.22 8.15
C ILE A 108 -9.57 0.13 8.07
N LYS A 109 -8.23 0.14 8.08
CA LYS A 109 -7.46 1.39 7.92
C LYS A 109 -7.82 2.10 6.62
N SER A 110 -7.82 1.38 5.50
CA SER A 110 -8.19 1.92 4.18
C SER A 110 -9.63 2.44 4.14
N HIS A 111 -10.59 1.72 4.73
CA HIS A 111 -12.00 2.15 4.74
C HIS A 111 -12.20 3.38 5.63
N ARG A 112 -11.51 3.45 6.78
CA ARG A 112 -11.52 4.62 7.65
C ARG A 112 -10.97 5.85 6.94
N GLU A 113 -9.83 5.72 6.25
CA GLU A 113 -9.23 6.81 5.46
C GLU A 113 -10.18 7.30 4.35
N ARG A 114 -10.91 6.40 3.68
CA ARG A 114 -11.92 6.78 2.68
C ARG A 114 -13.12 7.48 3.31
N ALA A 115 -13.64 6.95 4.42
CA ALA A 115 -14.76 7.55 5.14
C ALA A 115 -14.40 8.97 5.63
N MET A 116 -13.20 9.15 6.19
CA MET A 116 -12.68 10.48 6.56
C MET A 116 -12.61 11.43 5.36
N LYS A 117 -12.13 10.96 4.20
CA LYS A 117 -12.12 11.77 2.98
C LYS A 117 -13.52 12.17 2.52
N THR A 118 -14.51 11.29 2.62
CA THR A 118 -15.91 11.62 2.27
C THR A 118 -16.54 12.63 3.22
N MET A 119 -16.13 12.62 4.50
CA MET A 119 -16.61 13.57 5.51
C MET A 119 -15.82 14.88 5.55
N ARG A 120 -14.73 14.99 4.78
CA ARG A 120 -13.78 16.11 4.85
C ARG A 120 -14.44 17.47 4.64
N ALA A 121 -15.31 17.63 3.66
CA ALA A 121 -16.00 18.90 3.41
C ALA A 121 -16.87 19.34 4.60
N ARG A 122 -17.61 18.41 5.22
CA ARG A 122 -18.42 18.70 6.43
C ARG A 122 -17.54 18.96 7.65
N ALA A 123 -16.40 18.27 7.73
CA ALA A 123 -15.42 18.45 8.79
C ALA A 123 -14.72 19.81 8.69
N GLU A 124 -14.44 20.28 7.46
CA GLU A 124 -13.90 21.62 7.20
C GLU A 124 -14.87 22.70 7.69
N ASP A 125 -16.16 22.62 7.35
CA ASP A 125 -17.17 23.56 7.86
C ASP A 125 -17.23 23.54 9.40
N ALA A 126 -17.21 22.36 10.04
CA ALA A 126 -17.21 22.25 11.50
C ALA A 126 -15.92 22.77 12.16
N ALA A 127 -14.77 22.56 11.52
CA ALA A 127 -13.49 23.08 11.96
C ALA A 127 -13.42 24.61 11.84
N GLU A 128 -13.96 25.18 10.77
CA GLU A 128 -14.12 26.63 10.61
C GLU A 128 -14.97 27.21 11.75
N GLU A 129 -16.08 26.57 12.13
CA GLU A 129 -16.90 27.04 13.24
C GLU A 129 -16.12 27.06 14.57
N ARG A 130 -15.30 26.03 14.86
CA ARG A 130 -14.45 26.00 16.05
C ARG A 130 -13.39 27.11 16.06
N ILE A 131 -12.82 27.43 14.90
CA ILE A 131 -11.86 28.54 14.78
C ILE A 131 -12.58 29.88 14.99
N LEU A 132 -13.77 30.05 14.42
CA LEU A 132 -14.56 31.26 14.60
C LEU A 132 -14.97 31.45 16.06
N ASP A 133 -15.28 30.38 16.79
CA ASP A 133 -15.56 30.44 18.23
C ASP A 133 -14.35 30.88 19.05
N ALA A 134 -13.15 30.46 18.68
CA ALA A 134 -11.91 30.90 19.32
C ALA A 134 -11.58 32.38 19.00
N LEU A 135 -11.88 32.83 17.77
CA LEU A 135 -11.63 34.20 17.32
C LEU A 135 -12.67 35.21 17.79
N LEU A 136 -13.92 34.77 17.95
CA LEU A 136 -15.07 35.58 18.36
C LEU A 136 -15.74 34.91 19.57
N PRO A 137 -15.13 35.01 20.77
CA PRO A 137 -15.72 34.45 21.98
C PRO A 137 -17.10 35.07 22.21
N THR A 138 -18.14 34.25 22.26
CA THR A 138 -19.47 34.74 22.64
C THR A 138 -19.43 35.24 24.08
N ALA A 139 -19.91 36.46 24.32
CA ALA A 139 -19.96 37.03 25.67
C ALA A 139 -21.03 36.32 26.51
N ARG A 140 -20.74 35.11 27.01
CA ARG A 140 -21.60 34.43 27.99
C ARG A 140 -21.21 34.89 29.40
N GLY A 141 -21.83 35.98 29.85
CA GLY A 141 -21.84 36.36 31.26
C GLY A 141 -22.75 35.41 32.08
N PRO A 142 -22.43 35.12 33.36
CA PRO A 142 -23.30 34.35 34.24
C PRO A 142 -24.41 35.24 34.79
N ASN A 143 -25.67 34.79 34.64
CA ASN A 143 -26.93 35.46 34.97
C ASN A 143 -27.26 36.68 34.08
N PHE A 144 -28.41 36.65 33.41
CA PHE A 144 -29.57 37.50 33.66
C PHE A 144 -30.60 37.32 32.53
N PHE A 145 -31.86 37.14 32.92
CA PHE A 145 -33.02 37.11 32.04
C PHE A 145 -33.06 38.35 31.15
N ALA A 146 -32.86 38.19 29.84
CA ALA A 146 -33.31 39.13 28.83
C ALA A 146 -33.33 38.45 27.45
N GLU A 147 -34.53 38.19 26.95
CA GLU A 147 -34.76 38.02 25.51
C GLU A 147 -34.22 39.27 24.80
N ASN A 148 -33.15 39.12 24.01
CA ASN A 148 -32.75 40.14 23.05
C ASN A 148 -32.46 39.46 21.71
N SER A 149 -33.46 39.52 20.83
CA SER A 149 -33.45 39.09 19.44
C SER A 149 -32.63 39.99 18.51
N GLU A 150 -32.12 41.13 18.99
CA GLU A 150 -31.27 42.06 18.20
C GLU A 150 -29.77 41.75 18.28
N SER A 151 -29.26 41.21 19.40
CA SER A 151 -27.84 40.87 19.59
C SER A 151 -27.34 39.77 18.65
N THR A 152 -28.22 38.82 18.30
CA THR A 152 -27.92 37.68 17.43
C THR A 152 -27.69 38.07 15.97
N ALA A 153 -28.27 39.18 15.48
CA ALA A 153 -28.13 39.59 14.06
C ALA A 153 -26.76 40.21 13.74
N THR A 154 -26.22 41.02 14.66
CA THR A 154 -24.89 41.64 14.56
C THR A 154 -23.75 40.64 14.73
N GLU A 155 -23.91 39.67 15.63
CA GLU A 155 -22.97 38.55 15.78
C GLU A 155 -22.89 37.71 14.48
N ASN A 156 -24.04 37.45 13.85
CA ASN A 156 -24.10 36.68 12.61
C ASN A 156 -23.40 37.39 11.44
N THR A 157 -23.56 38.72 11.33
CA THR A 157 -22.93 39.54 10.28
C THR A 157 -21.40 39.59 10.44
N THR A 158 -20.90 39.71 11.67
CA THR A 158 -19.46 39.72 11.96
C THR A 158 -18.84 38.35 11.72
N ARG A 159 -19.51 37.28 12.15
CA ARG A 159 -19.08 35.89 11.95
C ARG A 159 -18.96 35.54 10.46
N GLN A 160 -19.91 35.97 9.63
CA GLN A 160 -19.83 35.78 8.18
C GLN A 160 -18.64 36.49 7.53
N LYS A 161 -18.31 37.71 7.96
CA LYS A 161 -17.12 38.43 7.48
C LYS A 161 -15.82 37.70 7.85
N PHE A 162 -15.70 37.22 9.08
CA PHE A 162 -14.52 36.45 9.52
C PHE A 162 -14.42 35.10 8.81
N ARG A 163 -15.54 34.41 8.56
CA ARG A 163 -15.55 33.18 7.74
C ARG A 163 -15.01 33.44 6.34
N LYS A 164 -15.45 34.53 5.71
CA LYS A 164 -14.94 34.92 4.39
C LYS A 164 -13.42 35.13 4.41
N LYS A 165 -12.91 35.89 5.40
CA LYS A 165 -11.48 36.13 5.58
C LYS A 165 -10.66 34.86 5.85
N LEU A 166 -11.23 33.92 6.60
CA LEU A 166 -10.61 32.61 6.87
C LEU A 166 -10.47 31.80 5.58
N ARG A 167 -11.52 31.76 4.75
CA ARG A 167 -11.50 31.06 3.45
C ARG A 167 -10.60 31.72 2.41
N GLU A 168 -10.42 33.05 2.50
CA GLU A 168 -9.50 33.82 1.65
C GLU A 168 -8.03 33.73 2.12
N GLY A 169 -7.75 33.06 3.25
CA GLY A 169 -6.39 32.87 3.79
C GLY A 169 -5.81 34.11 4.47
N GLU A 170 -6.59 35.17 4.68
CA GLU A 170 -6.11 36.42 5.29
C GLU A 170 -5.72 36.27 6.79
N LEU A 171 -6.09 35.14 7.40
CA LEU A 171 -5.90 34.89 8.83
C LEU A 171 -4.90 33.77 9.12
N ASP A 172 -4.33 33.12 8.10
CA ASP A 172 -3.52 31.90 8.22
C ASP A 172 -2.38 32.01 9.25
N ASP A 173 -1.68 33.14 9.27
CA ASP A 173 -0.51 33.39 10.12
C ASP A 173 -0.86 33.84 11.54
N LYS A 174 -2.13 34.14 11.84
CA LYS A 174 -2.52 34.56 13.19
C LYS A 174 -2.54 33.35 14.12
N GLU A 175 -2.03 33.56 15.32
CA GLU A 175 -2.05 32.53 16.36
C GLU A 175 -3.40 32.50 17.09
N ILE A 176 -3.92 31.29 17.31
CA ILE A 176 -5.09 31.04 18.12
C ILE A 176 -4.80 29.96 19.17
N ASP A 177 -5.45 30.08 20.31
CA ASP A 177 -5.46 29.04 21.34
C ASP A 177 -6.62 28.08 21.06
N ILE A 178 -6.28 26.82 20.75
CA ILE A 178 -7.29 25.78 20.51
C ILE A 178 -7.08 24.59 21.43
N GLU A 179 -8.20 24.04 21.90
CA GLU A 179 -8.22 22.77 22.61
C GLU A 179 -8.11 21.62 21.61
N VAL A 180 -6.96 20.97 21.58
CA VAL A 180 -6.72 19.76 20.79
C VAL A 180 -6.67 18.55 21.70
N ALA A 181 -7.12 17.40 21.19
CA ALA A 181 -6.96 16.13 21.90
C ALA A 181 -5.46 15.87 22.12
N ALA A 182 -5.03 15.77 23.38
CA ALA A 182 -3.67 15.36 23.68
C ALA A 182 -3.62 13.82 23.72
N PRO A 183 -2.61 13.19 23.09
CA PRO A 183 -2.37 11.78 23.30
C PRO A 183 -2.17 11.54 24.81
N GLY A 184 -2.96 10.64 25.38
CA GLY A 184 -2.88 10.29 26.79
C GLY A 184 -1.45 9.86 27.14
N MET A 185 -0.99 10.22 28.33
CA MET A 185 0.32 9.85 28.86
C MET A 185 0.50 8.33 28.73
N GLN A 186 1.40 7.89 27.85
CA GLN A 186 1.74 6.48 27.71
C GLN A 186 2.56 6.10 28.93
N ALA A 187 1.95 5.46 29.91
CA ALA A 187 2.70 4.73 30.91
C ALA A 187 3.34 3.54 30.17
N GLU A 188 4.66 3.56 29.99
CA GLU A 188 5.41 2.38 29.55
C GLU A 188 5.31 1.34 30.66
N ILE A 189 4.40 0.37 30.46
CA ILE A 189 4.28 -0.79 31.33
C ILE A 189 5.40 -1.73 30.91
N PHE A 190 6.48 -1.80 31.70
CA PHE A 190 7.50 -2.84 31.53
C PHE A 190 6.86 -4.20 31.78
N ALA A 191 6.63 -4.97 30.71
CA ALA A 191 6.14 -6.34 30.79
C ALA A 191 7.20 -7.34 30.30
N PRO A 192 7.22 -8.56 30.86
CA PRO A 192 8.09 -9.64 30.39
C PRO A 192 7.79 -10.02 28.91
N PRO A 193 8.79 -10.54 28.17
CA PRO A 193 8.59 -11.02 26.81
C PRO A 193 7.47 -12.08 26.74
N GLY A 194 6.55 -11.94 25.79
CA GLY A 194 5.38 -12.82 25.64
C GLY A 194 4.05 -12.26 26.16
N MET A 195 4.05 -11.08 26.81
CA MET A 195 2.84 -10.39 27.30
C MET A 195 2.57 -9.06 26.57
N GLU A 196 3.22 -8.82 25.43
CA GLU A 196 3.15 -7.58 24.66
C GLU A 196 1.73 -7.26 24.19
N GLU A 197 1.01 -8.25 23.69
CA GLU A 197 -0.36 -8.07 23.17
C GLU A 197 -1.35 -7.68 24.29
N LEU A 198 -1.17 -8.26 25.49
CA LEU A 198 -1.95 -7.90 26.67
C LEU A 198 -1.66 -6.47 27.14
N THR A 199 -0.39 -6.04 27.12
CA THR A 199 -0.04 -4.66 27.48
C THR A 199 -0.66 -3.62 26.53
N GLN A 200 -0.67 -3.91 25.22
CA GLN A 200 -1.30 -3.03 24.24
C GLN A 200 -2.82 -2.95 24.44
N GLN A 201 -3.46 -4.07 24.78
CA GLN A 201 -4.89 -4.11 25.07
C GLN A 201 -5.25 -3.33 26.35
N ILE A 202 -4.43 -3.45 27.41
CA ILE A 202 -4.59 -2.69 28.65
C ILE A 202 -4.38 -1.19 28.41
N GLN A 203 -3.35 -0.81 27.66
CA GLN A 203 -3.11 0.59 27.28
C GLN A 203 -4.30 1.17 26.49
N GLY A 204 -4.85 0.40 25.54
CA GLY A 204 -6.05 0.80 24.79
C GLY A 204 -7.28 1.00 25.67
N MET A 205 -7.47 0.13 26.68
CA MET A 205 -8.54 0.32 27.69
C MET A 205 -8.34 1.57 28.55
N PHE A 206 -7.11 1.86 29.00
CA PHE A 206 -6.81 3.06 29.80
C PHE A 206 -7.03 4.37 29.02
N GLN A 207 -6.71 4.39 27.72
CA GLN A 207 -6.98 5.56 26.87
C GLN A 207 -8.48 5.82 26.68
N ASN A 208 -9.30 4.77 26.61
CA ASN A 208 -10.76 4.91 26.46
C ASN A 208 -11.48 5.27 27.77
N ILE A 209 -10.99 4.84 28.93
CA ILE A 209 -11.58 5.15 30.25
C ILE A 209 -11.17 6.55 30.74
N GLY A 210 -9.97 7.02 30.38
CA GLY A 210 -9.41 8.26 30.90
C GLY A 210 -10.00 9.56 30.32
N GLY A 211 -10.95 9.49 29.38
CA GLY A 211 -11.54 10.65 28.70
C GLY A 211 -10.47 11.57 28.14
N GLY A 212 -10.03 11.31 26.90
CA GLY A 212 -8.90 12.00 26.24
C GLY A 212 -8.77 13.46 26.66
N LYS A 213 -7.77 13.77 27.48
CA LYS A 213 -7.57 15.12 28.02
C LYS A 213 -7.31 16.06 26.84
N LYS A 214 -8.17 17.06 26.67
CA LYS A 214 -7.88 18.16 25.74
C LYS A 214 -6.82 19.06 26.38
N LYS A 215 -5.82 19.44 25.59
CA LYS A 215 -4.81 20.41 26.02
C LYS A 215 -4.94 21.64 25.15
N SER A 216 -5.00 22.81 25.78
CA SER A 216 -4.93 24.08 25.06
C SER A 216 -3.53 24.24 24.48
N ARG A 217 -3.47 24.52 23.17
CA ARG A 217 -2.21 24.73 22.44
C ARG A 217 -2.38 25.95 21.54
N LYS A 218 -1.38 26.83 21.58
CA LYS A 218 -1.29 27.99 20.70
C LYS A 218 -0.67 27.58 19.38
N LEU A 219 -1.36 27.82 18.26
CA LEU A 219 -0.96 27.41 16.91
C LEU A 219 -1.40 28.45 15.88
N PRO A 220 -0.72 28.58 14.73
CA PRO A 220 -1.22 29.38 13.62
C PRO A 220 -2.52 28.79 13.07
N ILE A 221 -3.45 29.65 12.65
CA ILE A 221 -4.77 29.27 12.15
C ILE A 221 -4.69 28.21 11.04
N LYS A 222 -3.70 28.32 10.15
CA LYS A 222 -3.49 27.36 9.07
C LYS A 222 -3.24 25.93 9.57
N GLU A 223 -2.41 25.77 10.59
CA GLU A 223 -2.13 24.46 11.19
C GLU A 223 -3.30 23.98 12.04
N ALA A 224 -3.91 24.90 12.80
CA ALA A 224 -5.10 24.64 13.60
C ALA A 224 -6.26 24.11 12.73
N LEU A 225 -6.53 24.73 11.58
CA LEU A 225 -7.58 24.32 10.66
C LEU A 225 -7.37 22.89 10.16
N LYS A 226 -6.14 22.53 9.80
CA LYS A 226 -5.81 21.17 9.36
C LYS A 226 -6.05 20.14 10.47
N LEU A 227 -5.55 20.40 11.68
CA LEU A 227 -5.70 19.51 12.83
C LEU A 227 -7.17 19.35 13.24
N LEU A 228 -7.91 20.46 13.32
CA LEU A 228 -9.33 20.46 13.68
C LEU A 228 -10.17 19.75 12.61
N THR A 229 -9.86 19.94 11.33
CA THR A 229 -10.54 19.24 10.23
C THR A 229 -10.36 17.73 10.37
N ASP A 230 -9.14 17.26 10.62
CA ASP A 230 -8.88 15.83 10.78
C ASP A 230 -9.58 15.27 12.06
N GLU A 231 -9.63 16.04 13.15
CA GLU A 231 -10.36 15.67 14.38
C GLU A 231 -11.88 15.59 14.16
N GLU A 232 -12.49 16.59 13.53
CA GLU A 232 -13.93 16.59 13.23
C GLU A 232 -14.28 15.50 12.21
N ALA A 233 -13.43 15.27 11.20
CA ALA A 233 -13.61 14.16 10.26
C ALA A 233 -13.61 12.82 10.99
N ALA A 234 -12.71 12.62 11.97
CA ALA A 234 -12.66 11.40 12.75
C ALA A 234 -13.92 11.18 13.59
N LYS A 235 -14.54 12.23 14.13
CA LYS A 235 -15.79 12.15 14.91
C LYS A 235 -17.01 11.85 14.05
N LEU A 236 -17.02 12.33 12.80
CA LEU A 236 -18.13 12.13 11.87
C LEU A 236 -18.15 10.71 11.27
N VAL A 237 -17.06 9.96 11.38
CA VAL A 237 -16.99 8.58 10.89
C VAL A 237 -17.65 7.62 11.88
N ASN A 238 -18.60 6.83 11.38
CA ASN A 238 -19.16 5.72 12.14
C ASN A 238 -18.23 4.50 12.07
N ASP A 239 -17.50 4.26 13.17
CA ASP A 239 -16.54 3.15 13.24
C ASP A 239 -17.19 1.76 13.12
N GLU A 240 -18.46 1.59 13.48
CA GLU A 240 -19.17 0.31 13.30
C GLU A 240 -19.50 0.02 11.83
N ASP A 241 -19.98 1.04 11.10
CA ASP A 241 -20.24 0.91 9.66
C ASP A 241 -18.94 0.62 8.91
N VAL A 242 -17.86 1.32 9.26
CA VAL A 242 -16.51 1.09 8.68
C VAL A 242 -16.05 -0.34 8.91
N LYS A 243 -16.22 -0.88 10.12
CA LYS A 243 -15.85 -2.28 10.42
C LYS A 243 -16.68 -3.25 9.59
N GLN A 244 -18.00 -3.09 9.56
CA GLN A 244 -18.89 -3.99 8.80
C GLN A 244 -18.57 -3.98 7.30
N GLU A 245 -18.38 -2.80 6.71
CA GLU A 245 -18.01 -2.67 5.31
C GLU A 245 -16.63 -3.28 5.01
N ALA A 246 -15.65 -3.05 5.89
CA ALA A 246 -14.30 -3.57 5.73
C ALA A 246 -14.28 -5.10 5.83
N VAL A 247 -14.98 -5.70 6.79
CA VAL A 247 -15.13 -7.16 6.93
C VAL A 247 -15.74 -7.73 5.66
N LYS A 248 -16.85 -7.17 5.19
CA LYS A 248 -17.49 -7.60 3.93
C LYS A 248 -16.56 -7.43 2.72
N ALA A 249 -15.75 -6.38 2.69
CA ALA A 249 -14.79 -6.15 1.61
C ALA A 249 -13.67 -7.20 1.61
N VAL A 250 -13.19 -7.63 2.78
CA VAL A 250 -12.20 -8.71 2.90
C VAL A 250 -12.79 -10.02 2.42
N GLU A 251 -13.96 -10.42 2.92
CA GLU A 251 -14.58 -11.70 2.56
C GLU A 251 -14.90 -11.78 1.07
N GLN A 252 -15.41 -10.71 0.47
CA GLN A 252 -15.87 -10.74 -0.93
C GLN A 252 -14.78 -10.37 -1.95
N ASN A 253 -13.85 -9.49 -1.57
CA ASN A 253 -12.89 -8.90 -2.50
C ASN A 253 -11.43 -9.02 -2.05
N GLY A 254 -11.13 -9.55 -0.86
CA GLY A 254 -9.77 -9.66 -0.34
C GLY A 254 -8.84 -10.43 -1.28
N ILE A 255 -7.59 -9.98 -1.39
CA ILE A 255 -6.55 -10.62 -2.20
C ILE A 255 -5.35 -10.88 -1.30
N VAL A 256 -4.92 -12.14 -1.25
CA VAL A 256 -3.71 -12.57 -0.55
C VAL A 256 -2.66 -12.94 -1.60
N PHE A 257 -1.50 -12.29 -1.55
CA PHE A 257 -0.36 -12.63 -2.37
C PHE A 257 0.68 -13.41 -1.54
N LEU A 258 0.86 -14.69 -1.87
CA LEU A 258 1.82 -15.59 -1.26
C LEU A 258 3.09 -15.63 -2.13
N ASP A 259 4.12 -14.91 -1.72
CA ASP A 259 5.41 -14.88 -2.42
C ASP A 259 6.28 -16.07 -2.00
N GLU A 260 7.18 -16.48 -2.90
CA GLU A 260 8.15 -17.57 -2.67
C GLU A 260 7.52 -18.92 -2.26
N LEU A 261 6.35 -19.26 -2.81
CA LEU A 261 5.69 -20.55 -2.52
C LEU A 261 6.56 -21.75 -2.94
N ASP A 262 7.43 -21.57 -3.93
CA ASP A 262 8.37 -22.59 -4.39
C ASP A 262 9.41 -23.00 -3.34
N LYS A 263 9.69 -22.15 -2.34
CA LYS A 263 10.64 -22.44 -1.24
C LYS A 263 10.08 -23.41 -0.20
N ILE A 264 8.75 -23.50 -0.08
CA ILE A 264 8.08 -24.45 0.80
C ILE A 264 7.67 -25.75 0.07
N ALA A 265 7.94 -25.85 -1.23
CA ALA A 265 7.81 -27.10 -1.97
C ALA A 265 8.99 -28.03 -1.64
N SER A 266 8.71 -29.26 -1.22
CA SER A 266 9.70 -30.28 -0.84
C SER A 266 9.96 -31.22 -2.02
N ARG A 267 11.22 -31.57 -2.30
CA ARG A 267 11.53 -32.74 -3.14
C ARG A 267 11.44 -33.98 -2.26
N SER A 268 10.73 -35.01 -2.72
CA SER A 268 10.37 -36.23 -1.99
C SER A 268 11.53 -37.06 -1.38
N GLU A 269 12.80 -36.66 -1.56
CA GLU A 269 13.98 -37.50 -1.32
C GLU A 269 14.83 -37.09 -0.09
N MET A 270 14.55 -35.98 0.63
CA MET A 270 15.36 -35.52 1.78
C MET A 270 14.57 -35.44 3.12
N GLN A 271 14.40 -36.61 3.75
CA GLN A 271 13.57 -36.90 4.95
C GLN A 271 13.69 -36.02 6.22
N GLY A 272 14.57 -35.01 6.31
CA GLY A 272 14.82 -34.25 7.55
C GLY A 272 14.19 -32.85 7.62
N ALA A 273 14.37 -32.02 6.59
CA ALA A 273 13.88 -30.64 6.55
C ALA A 273 12.49 -30.49 5.90
N ASP A 274 12.00 -31.56 5.26
CA ASP A 274 10.77 -31.54 4.46
C ASP A 274 9.49 -31.53 5.31
N VAL A 275 9.53 -32.04 6.55
CA VAL A 275 8.35 -32.09 7.45
C VAL A 275 7.85 -30.69 7.79
N SER A 276 8.76 -29.74 8.04
CA SER A 276 8.40 -28.35 8.37
C SER A 276 7.82 -27.62 7.16
N ARG A 277 8.41 -27.78 5.97
CA ARG A 277 7.94 -27.14 4.74
C ARG A 277 6.56 -27.64 4.30
N GLN A 278 6.33 -28.95 4.39
CA GLN A 278 5.00 -29.53 4.14
C GLN A 278 3.99 -29.12 5.22
N GLY A 279 4.43 -28.94 6.47
CA GLY A 279 3.61 -28.39 7.55
C GLY A 279 2.99 -27.05 7.16
N VAL A 280 3.81 -26.10 6.67
CA VAL A 280 3.31 -24.79 6.21
C VAL A 280 2.28 -24.91 5.10
N GLN A 281 2.47 -25.82 4.13
CA GLN A 281 1.48 -26.04 3.07
C GLN A 281 0.14 -26.55 3.63
N ARG A 282 0.18 -27.45 4.62
CA ARG A 282 -1.00 -27.98 5.30
C ARG A 282 -1.71 -26.93 6.14
N ASP A 283 -0.95 -26.05 6.80
CA ASP A 283 -1.50 -24.96 7.60
C ASP A 283 -2.16 -23.91 6.70
N LEU A 284 -1.57 -23.61 5.53
CA LEU A 284 -2.16 -22.69 4.55
C LEU A 284 -3.44 -23.26 3.90
N LEU A 285 -3.59 -24.58 3.84
CA LEU A 285 -4.67 -25.24 3.11
C LEU A 285 -6.06 -24.78 3.58
N PRO A 286 -6.43 -24.84 4.90
CA PRO A 286 -7.71 -24.31 5.40
C PRO A 286 -8.05 -22.90 4.93
N LEU A 287 -7.06 -22.00 4.84
CA LEU A 287 -7.30 -20.63 4.38
C LEU A 287 -7.73 -20.58 2.91
N VAL A 288 -7.12 -21.41 2.06
CA VAL A 288 -7.40 -21.48 0.62
C VAL A 288 -8.66 -22.29 0.32
N GLU A 289 -8.98 -23.29 1.15
CA GLU A 289 -10.21 -24.10 0.99
C GLU A 289 -11.47 -23.36 1.43
N GLY A 290 -11.34 -22.47 2.41
CA GLY A 290 -12.46 -21.81 3.07
C GLY A 290 -12.52 -22.23 4.54
N THR A 291 -12.15 -21.31 5.42
CA THR A 291 -12.28 -21.47 6.87
C THR A 291 -12.78 -20.17 7.48
N THR A 292 -13.15 -20.22 8.76
CA THR A 292 -13.52 -19.04 9.52
C THR A 292 -12.40 -18.70 10.50
N VAL A 293 -11.76 -17.55 10.30
CA VAL A 293 -10.69 -17.04 11.17
C VAL A 293 -11.25 -16.06 12.18
N SER A 294 -10.89 -16.23 13.45
CA SER A 294 -11.25 -15.30 14.52
C SER A 294 -10.32 -14.08 14.51
N THR A 295 -10.91 -12.89 14.59
CA THR A 295 -10.18 -11.61 14.64
C THR A 295 -10.78 -10.69 15.70
N LYS A 296 -10.05 -9.65 16.09
CA LYS A 296 -10.56 -8.58 16.98
C LYS A 296 -11.77 -7.81 16.42
N TYR A 297 -12.09 -8.01 15.15
CA TYR A 297 -13.21 -7.37 14.44
C TYR A 297 -14.37 -8.33 14.15
N GLY A 298 -14.30 -9.56 14.69
CA GLY A 298 -15.27 -10.62 14.45
C GLY A 298 -14.70 -11.77 13.62
N MET A 299 -15.59 -12.66 13.21
CA MET A 299 -15.25 -13.85 12.43
C MET A 299 -15.17 -13.50 10.94
N ILE A 300 -14.14 -13.98 10.25
CA ILE A 300 -13.89 -13.72 8.82
C ILE A 300 -13.89 -15.02 8.05
N LYS A 301 -14.74 -15.13 7.05
CA LYS A 301 -14.80 -16.27 6.14
C LYS A 301 -13.84 -16.11 4.95
N THR A 302 -13.00 -17.11 4.70
CA THR A 302 -11.99 -17.04 3.63
C THR A 302 -12.45 -17.61 2.28
N ASP A 303 -13.67 -18.16 2.21
CA ASP A 303 -14.24 -18.89 1.06
C ASP A 303 -14.15 -18.16 -0.28
N HIS A 304 -14.13 -16.81 -0.26
CA HIS A 304 -14.15 -15.98 -1.46
C HIS A 304 -12.95 -15.04 -1.59
N ILE A 305 -11.95 -15.19 -0.72
CA ILE A 305 -10.65 -14.52 -0.83
C ILE A 305 -9.89 -15.13 -2.02
N LEU A 306 -9.27 -14.27 -2.83
CA LEU A 306 -8.46 -14.70 -3.95
C LEU A 306 -7.02 -14.85 -3.48
N PHE A 307 -6.48 -16.06 -3.64
CA PHE A 307 -5.07 -16.32 -3.41
C PHE A 307 -4.31 -16.24 -4.73
N ILE A 308 -3.23 -15.48 -4.73
CA ILE A 308 -2.25 -15.42 -5.81
C ILE A 308 -0.93 -15.87 -5.21
N ALA A 309 -0.48 -17.07 -5.57
CA ALA A 309 0.83 -17.55 -5.19
C ALA A 309 1.85 -17.24 -6.29
N SER A 310 3.10 -17.04 -5.90
CA SER A 310 4.20 -16.78 -6.82
C SER A 310 5.44 -17.56 -6.40
N GLY A 311 6.23 -18.00 -7.38
CA GLY A 311 7.50 -18.68 -7.14
C GLY A 311 8.37 -18.70 -8.40
N ALA A 312 9.68 -18.85 -8.20
CA ALA A 312 10.62 -19.01 -9.30
C ALA A 312 10.60 -20.43 -9.86
N PHE A 313 10.44 -21.43 -8.98
CA PHE A 313 10.41 -22.85 -9.33
C PHE A 313 11.67 -23.29 -10.10
N HIS A 314 12.84 -22.73 -9.73
CA HIS A 314 14.13 -23.17 -10.27
C HIS A 314 14.60 -24.50 -9.64
N LEU A 315 14.39 -24.67 -8.34
CA LEU A 315 14.82 -25.83 -7.57
C LEU A 315 13.68 -26.82 -7.28
N SER A 316 12.44 -26.40 -7.40
CA SER A 316 11.23 -27.20 -7.21
C SER A 316 10.29 -27.01 -8.39
N LYS A 317 9.35 -27.91 -8.57
CA LYS A 317 8.29 -27.81 -9.57
C LYS A 317 6.94 -27.58 -8.88
N PRO A 318 5.94 -27.01 -9.56
CA PRO A 318 4.58 -26.93 -9.02
C PRO A 318 3.99 -28.30 -8.63
N SER A 319 4.46 -29.39 -9.25
CA SER A 319 4.11 -30.77 -8.90
C SER A 319 4.61 -31.22 -7.53
N ASP A 320 5.59 -30.52 -6.96
CA ASP A 320 6.22 -30.84 -5.68
C ASP A 320 5.46 -30.22 -4.48
N LEU A 321 4.41 -29.43 -4.77
CA LEU A 321 3.43 -29.01 -3.76
C LEU A 321 2.52 -30.19 -3.40
N ILE A 322 1.92 -30.17 -2.20
CA ILE A 322 0.97 -31.20 -1.80
C ILE A 322 -0.24 -31.24 -2.77
N PRO A 323 -0.76 -32.43 -3.13
CA PRO A 323 -1.84 -32.56 -4.12
C PRO A 323 -3.06 -31.70 -3.82
N GLU A 324 -3.42 -31.57 -2.54
CA GLU A 324 -4.56 -30.77 -2.06
C GLU A 324 -4.39 -29.30 -2.43
N LEU A 325 -3.19 -28.74 -2.18
CA LEU A 325 -2.88 -27.35 -2.50
C LEU A 325 -2.82 -27.12 -4.01
N GLN A 326 -2.28 -28.08 -4.78
CA GLN A 326 -2.29 -27.99 -6.24
C GLN A 326 -3.70 -27.88 -6.82
N GLY A 327 -4.66 -28.65 -6.27
CA GLY A 327 -6.07 -28.59 -6.68
C GLY A 327 -6.72 -27.23 -6.41
N ARG A 328 -6.21 -26.48 -5.43
CA ARG A 328 -6.70 -25.14 -5.07
C ARG A 328 -6.10 -24.00 -5.88
N PHE A 329 -5.06 -24.25 -6.68
CA PHE A 329 -4.46 -23.27 -7.62
C PHE A 329 -4.66 -23.72 -9.09
N PRO A 330 -5.90 -23.65 -9.62
CA PRO A 330 -6.22 -24.17 -10.95
C PRO A 330 -5.68 -23.31 -12.10
N ILE A 331 -5.46 -22.01 -11.88
CA ILE A 331 -4.88 -21.12 -12.90
C ILE A 331 -3.38 -21.11 -12.71
N ARG A 332 -2.65 -21.70 -13.65
CA ARG A 332 -1.18 -21.64 -13.71
C ARG A 332 -0.78 -20.73 -14.85
N VAL A 333 0.10 -19.78 -14.55
CA VAL A 333 0.59 -18.84 -15.56
C VAL A 333 2.08 -18.62 -15.41
N GLU A 334 2.78 -18.71 -16.53
CA GLU A 334 4.21 -18.46 -16.63
C GLU A 334 4.44 -17.00 -17.02
N LEU A 335 5.47 -16.41 -16.42
CA LEU A 335 5.96 -15.07 -16.69
C LEU A 335 7.35 -15.17 -17.29
N ASP A 336 7.53 -14.49 -18.42
CA ASP A 336 8.74 -14.53 -19.20
C ASP A 336 9.84 -13.68 -18.56
N SER A 337 11.11 -14.04 -18.81
CA SER A 337 12.24 -13.17 -18.49
C SER A 337 12.15 -11.87 -19.30
N LEU A 338 12.62 -10.77 -18.71
CA LEU A 338 12.59 -9.47 -19.38
C LEU A 338 13.82 -9.28 -20.27
N SER A 339 13.59 -8.76 -21.47
CA SER A 339 14.62 -8.40 -22.44
C SER A 339 15.11 -6.96 -22.24
N VAL A 340 16.20 -6.58 -22.92
CA VAL A 340 16.66 -5.17 -23.00
C VAL A 340 15.55 -4.25 -23.50
N ALA A 341 14.80 -4.67 -24.52
CA ALA A 341 13.67 -3.89 -25.04
C ALA A 341 12.56 -3.71 -24.00
N ASP A 342 12.32 -4.71 -23.14
CA ASP A 342 11.37 -4.57 -22.04
C ASP A 342 11.87 -3.58 -20.98
N PHE A 343 13.17 -3.57 -20.68
CA PHE A 343 13.78 -2.59 -19.79
C PHE A 343 13.68 -1.16 -20.33
N GLU A 344 13.92 -0.95 -21.62
CA GLU A 344 13.68 0.35 -22.28
C GLU A 344 12.22 0.81 -22.12
N CYS A 345 11.27 -0.10 -22.36
CA CYS A 345 9.85 0.18 -22.17
C CYS A 345 9.51 0.49 -20.71
N ILE A 346 10.11 -0.22 -19.75
CA ILE A 346 9.90 0.02 -18.31
C ILE A 346 10.39 1.42 -17.92
N LEU A 347 11.52 1.85 -18.49
CA LEU A 347 12.10 3.17 -18.25
C LEU A 347 11.31 4.33 -18.89
N THR A 348 10.42 4.09 -19.86
CA THR A 348 9.82 5.16 -20.67
C THR A 348 8.30 5.13 -20.77
N GLN A 349 7.70 3.96 -20.94
CA GLN A 349 6.30 3.82 -21.36
C GLN A 349 5.31 3.71 -20.20
N THR A 350 5.78 3.34 -19.00
CA THR A 350 4.89 3.26 -17.83
C THR A 350 4.55 4.66 -17.29
N ASP A 351 3.35 4.82 -16.70
CA ASP A 351 2.84 6.13 -16.24
C ASP A 351 3.82 6.85 -15.29
N ALA A 352 4.43 6.08 -14.40
CA ALA A 352 5.41 6.55 -13.42
C ALA A 352 6.72 5.76 -13.56
N CYS A 353 7.29 5.73 -14.78
CA CYS A 353 8.60 5.13 -15.01
C CYS A 353 9.71 5.85 -14.24
N LEU A 354 10.85 5.19 -14.05
CA LEU A 354 11.97 5.73 -13.26
C LEU A 354 12.47 7.07 -13.81
N THR A 355 12.63 7.19 -15.13
CA THR A 355 13.09 8.45 -15.75
C THR A 355 12.20 9.64 -15.36
N LYS A 356 10.87 9.51 -15.47
CA LYS A 356 9.92 10.55 -15.05
C LYS A 356 9.99 10.87 -13.55
N GLN A 357 10.20 9.85 -12.71
CA GLN A 357 10.35 10.05 -11.27
C GLN A 357 11.59 10.90 -10.95
N TYR A 358 12.75 10.56 -11.51
CA TYR A 358 13.99 11.34 -11.26
C TYR A 358 13.95 12.72 -11.91
N GLN A 359 13.32 12.87 -13.08
CA GLN A 359 13.08 14.18 -13.69
C GLN A 359 12.28 15.08 -12.75
N ALA A 360 11.16 14.58 -12.22
CA ALA A 360 10.32 15.35 -11.31
C ALA A 360 11.01 15.65 -9.97
N LEU A 361 11.82 14.73 -9.44
CA LEU A 361 12.57 14.94 -8.20
C LEU A 361 13.62 16.06 -8.37
N LEU A 362 14.44 16.00 -9.41
CA LEU A 362 15.51 16.97 -9.65
C LEU A 362 14.98 18.34 -10.11
N GLU A 363 13.81 18.37 -10.76
CA GLU A 363 13.12 19.62 -11.08
C GLU A 363 12.73 20.42 -9.82
N THR A 364 12.53 19.76 -8.67
CA THR A 364 12.25 20.48 -7.40
C THR A 364 13.42 21.37 -6.94
N GLU A 365 14.63 21.09 -7.41
CA GLU A 365 15.84 21.87 -7.16
C GLU A 365 16.29 22.68 -8.39
N GLY A 366 15.43 22.80 -9.40
CA GLY A 366 15.67 23.57 -10.61
C GLY A 366 16.58 22.89 -11.65
N VAL A 367 16.83 21.58 -11.51
CA VAL A 367 17.67 20.81 -12.44
C VAL A 367 16.80 20.06 -13.44
N HIS A 368 16.87 20.44 -14.72
CA HIS A 368 16.15 19.75 -15.79
C HIS A 368 16.97 18.58 -16.36
N VAL A 369 16.58 17.35 -16.07
CA VAL A 369 17.19 16.14 -16.63
C VAL A 369 16.46 15.69 -17.89
N GLU A 370 17.18 15.47 -18.97
CA GLU A 370 16.65 14.95 -20.23
C GLU A 370 17.33 13.62 -20.56
N PHE A 371 16.55 12.55 -20.69
CA PHE A 371 17.06 11.25 -21.08
C PHE A 371 16.90 11.07 -22.59
N ALA A 372 18.02 10.92 -23.30
CA ALA A 372 18.02 10.61 -24.71
C ALA A 372 17.78 9.11 -24.94
N ASP A 373 17.21 8.75 -26.10
CA ASP A 373 16.85 7.37 -26.44
C ASP A 373 18.06 6.42 -26.39
N ASP A 374 19.24 6.89 -26.81
CA ASP A 374 20.50 6.15 -26.74
C ASP A 374 20.99 5.94 -25.30
N GLY A 375 20.80 6.94 -24.43
CA GLY A 375 21.06 6.82 -22.99
C GLY A 375 20.14 5.81 -22.30
N ILE A 376 18.85 5.82 -22.64
CA ILE A 376 17.87 4.85 -22.11
C ILE A 376 18.23 3.42 -22.51
N ARG A 377 18.53 3.23 -23.80
CA ARG A 377 18.99 1.94 -24.31
C ARG A 377 20.26 1.48 -23.61
N ARG A 378 21.23 2.37 -23.42
CA ARG A 378 22.50 2.03 -22.77
C ARG A 378 22.30 1.61 -21.31
N MET A 379 21.43 2.30 -20.56
CA MET A 379 21.05 1.90 -19.19
C MET A 379 20.41 0.50 -19.17
N ALA A 380 19.51 0.23 -20.10
CA ALA A 380 18.84 -1.07 -20.22
C ALA A 380 19.84 -2.20 -20.54
N GLU A 381 20.79 -1.97 -21.45
CA GLU A 381 21.86 -2.90 -21.79
C GLU A 381 22.76 -3.20 -20.59
N ILE A 382 23.19 -2.16 -19.85
CA ILE A 382 24.01 -2.32 -18.64
C ILE A 382 23.26 -3.13 -17.58
N ALA A 383 21.99 -2.80 -17.31
CA ALA A 383 21.18 -3.53 -16.33
C ALA A 383 21.03 -5.01 -16.74
N PHE A 384 20.82 -5.30 -18.02
CA PHE A 384 20.74 -6.67 -18.52
C PHE A 384 22.07 -7.41 -18.39
N GLN A 385 23.18 -6.79 -18.81
CA GLN A 385 24.52 -7.36 -18.72
C GLN A 385 24.90 -7.70 -17.27
N VAL A 386 24.63 -6.81 -16.31
CA VAL A 386 24.92 -7.06 -14.89
C VAL A 386 24.08 -8.22 -14.37
N ASN A 387 22.81 -8.33 -14.77
CA ASN A 387 21.96 -9.47 -14.41
C ASN A 387 22.47 -10.80 -14.98
N GLU A 388 23.06 -10.82 -16.17
CA GLU A 388 23.64 -12.05 -16.75
C GLU A 388 24.97 -12.46 -16.10
N ARG A 389 25.81 -11.48 -15.74
CA ARG A 389 27.14 -11.74 -15.15
C ARG A 389 27.10 -12.04 -13.66
N THR A 390 26.13 -11.48 -12.94
CA THR A 390 26.03 -11.59 -11.48
C THR A 390 24.77 -12.35 -11.06
N GLU A 391 24.00 -11.83 -10.10
CA GLU A 391 22.71 -12.38 -9.73
C GLU A 391 21.60 -11.66 -10.51
N ASN A 392 20.77 -12.42 -11.22
CA ASN A 392 19.66 -11.84 -11.96
C ASN A 392 18.52 -11.45 -10.99
N ILE A 393 18.39 -10.14 -10.74
CA ILE A 393 17.31 -9.56 -9.93
C ILE A 393 16.20 -8.94 -10.79
N GLY A 394 16.22 -9.19 -12.11
CA GLY A 394 15.27 -8.70 -13.10
C GLY A 394 15.25 -7.16 -13.21
N ALA A 395 14.05 -6.58 -13.37
CA ALA A 395 13.89 -5.13 -13.51
C ALA A 395 14.32 -4.32 -12.28
N ARG A 396 14.52 -4.97 -11.12
CA ARG A 396 15.01 -4.28 -9.92
C ARG A 396 16.40 -3.66 -10.14
N ARG A 397 17.20 -4.25 -11.04
CA ARG A 397 18.52 -3.73 -11.43
C ARG A 397 18.46 -2.31 -12.02
N LEU A 398 17.35 -1.93 -12.63
CA LEU A 398 17.19 -0.58 -13.17
C LEU A 398 17.22 0.50 -12.07
N HIS A 399 16.82 0.17 -10.85
CA HIS A 399 16.86 1.11 -9.73
C HIS A 399 18.29 1.45 -9.31
N THR A 400 19.13 0.43 -9.10
CA THR A 400 20.53 0.61 -8.70
C THR A 400 21.35 1.27 -9.81
N VAL A 401 21.10 0.88 -11.07
CA VAL A 401 21.68 1.54 -12.25
C VAL A 401 21.32 3.04 -12.31
N MET A 402 20.03 3.38 -12.13
CA MET A 402 19.58 4.78 -12.15
C MET A 402 20.13 5.59 -10.97
N GLU A 403 20.11 5.03 -9.76
CA GLU A 403 20.62 5.70 -8.56
C GLU A 403 22.11 6.01 -8.71
N LYS A 404 22.90 5.04 -9.19
CA LYS A 404 24.33 5.23 -9.40
C LYS A 404 24.64 6.24 -10.51
N LEU A 405 23.85 6.24 -11.58
CA LEU A 405 23.99 7.16 -12.71
C LEU A 405 23.80 8.63 -12.31
N LEU A 406 22.85 8.88 -11.41
CA LEU A 406 22.45 10.23 -11.00
C LEU A 406 23.00 10.64 -9.63
N GLU A 407 23.80 9.81 -8.96
CA GLU A 407 24.34 10.07 -7.62
C GLU A 407 24.99 11.46 -7.51
N GLU A 408 25.91 11.79 -8.41
CA GLU A 408 26.59 13.10 -8.39
C GLU A 408 25.67 14.26 -8.74
N VAL A 409 24.75 14.07 -9.69
CA VAL A 409 23.78 15.09 -10.08
C VAL A 409 22.88 15.42 -8.90
N SER A 410 22.37 14.38 -8.23
CA SER A 410 21.53 14.51 -7.02
C SER A 410 22.29 15.14 -5.85
N PHE A 411 23.60 14.94 -5.73
CA PHE A 411 24.41 15.56 -4.67
C PHE A 411 24.72 17.04 -4.92
N VAL A 412 24.86 17.43 -6.19
CA VAL A 412 25.23 18.80 -6.60
C VAL A 412 24.00 19.65 -6.92
N ALA A 413 22.84 19.04 -7.10
CA ALA A 413 21.57 19.73 -7.31
C ALA A 413 21.31 20.79 -6.20
N GLY A 414 20.71 21.91 -6.60
CA GLY A 414 20.57 23.11 -5.76
C GLY A 414 21.79 24.03 -5.67
N LYS A 415 22.97 23.64 -6.19
CA LYS A 415 24.11 24.57 -6.35
C LYS A 415 23.98 25.39 -7.64
N ALA A 416 24.47 26.63 -7.60
CA ALA A 416 24.47 27.50 -8.77
C ALA A 416 25.28 26.89 -9.93
N GLY A 417 24.69 26.83 -11.13
CA GLY A 417 25.36 26.45 -12.37
C GLY A 417 24.96 25.10 -12.99
N LEU A 418 24.11 24.30 -12.32
CA LEU A 418 23.61 23.03 -12.87
C LEU A 418 22.11 23.15 -13.20
N GLU A 419 21.78 23.69 -14.37
CA GLU A 419 20.37 23.90 -14.77
C GLU A 419 19.84 22.77 -15.66
N LYS A 420 20.70 22.14 -16.47
CA LYS A 420 20.30 21.09 -17.42
C LYS A 420 21.32 19.97 -17.50
N VAL A 421 20.83 18.73 -17.47
CA VAL A 421 21.64 17.50 -17.64
C VAL A 421 21.06 16.67 -18.76
N LEU A 422 21.86 16.37 -19.79
CA LEU A 422 21.48 15.46 -20.87
C LEU A 422 22.13 14.09 -20.62
N VAL A 423 21.29 13.07 -20.42
CA VAL A 423 21.70 11.68 -20.22
C VAL A 423 21.64 10.97 -21.57
N ASN A 424 22.77 10.92 -22.27
CA ASN A 424 22.99 10.16 -23.51
C ASN A 424 23.88 8.93 -23.25
N ALA A 425 24.18 8.14 -24.29
CA ALA A 425 25.00 6.93 -24.12
C ALA A 425 26.39 7.22 -23.52
N ALA A 426 27.05 8.30 -23.95
CA ALA A 426 28.38 8.68 -23.44
C ALA A 426 28.35 9.02 -21.94
N TYR A 427 27.33 9.75 -21.49
CA TYR A 427 27.13 10.05 -20.07
C TYR A 427 26.93 8.76 -19.25
N VAL A 428 26.15 7.82 -19.78
CA VAL A 428 25.92 6.53 -19.12
C VAL A 428 27.22 5.72 -19.02
N ASP A 429 28.01 5.66 -20.10
CA ASP A 429 29.28 4.94 -20.12
C ASP A 429 30.33 5.56 -19.19
N GLU A 430 30.41 6.89 -19.11
CA GLU A 430 31.32 7.60 -18.21
C GLU A 430 31.03 7.24 -16.74
N ARG A 431 29.75 7.13 -16.37
CA ARG A 431 29.33 6.91 -14.97
C ARG A 431 29.29 5.44 -14.56
N LEU A 432 28.92 4.56 -15.48
CA LEU A 432 28.61 3.16 -15.17
C LEU A 432 29.55 2.16 -15.87
N GLY A 433 30.31 2.58 -16.88
CA GLY A 433 31.08 1.67 -17.73
C GLY A 433 32.09 0.81 -16.97
N GLU A 434 32.89 1.42 -16.08
CA GLU A 434 33.87 0.68 -15.27
C GLU A 434 33.18 -0.27 -14.29
N VAL A 435 32.12 0.19 -13.61
CA VAL A 435 31.40 -0.59 -12.60
C VAL A 435 30.71 -1.80 -13.23
N ALA A 436 30.14 -1.64 -14.43
CA ALA A 436 29.45 -2.72 -15.16
C ALA A 436 30.41 -3.73 -15.82
N ALA A 437 31.66 -3.34 -16.06
CA ALA A 437 32.68 -4.20 -16.65
C ALA A 437 33.29 -5.17 -15.61
N ASP A 438 33.43 -4.73 -14.37
CA ASP A 438 34.01 -5.48 -13.26
C ASP A 438 32.91 -6.20 -12.44
N GLU A 439 32.98 -7.53 -12.37
CA GLU A 439 31.98 -8.35 -11.67
C GLU A 439 31.98 -8.13 -10.15
N ASP A 440 33.13 -7.89 -9.54
CA ASP A 440 33.22 -7.67 -8.10
C ASP A 440 32.64 -6.30 -7.76
N LEU A 441 33.03 -5.25 -8.48
CA LEU A 441 32.43 -3.91 -8.34
C LEU A 441 30.93 -3.92 -8.60
N SER A 442 30.47 -4.63 -9.63
CA SER A 442 29.04 -4.80 -9.92
C SER A 442 28.29 -5.42 -8.75
N ARG A 443 28.84 -6.44 -8.06
CA ARG A 443 28.16 -7.07 -6.91
C ARG A 443 28.01 -6.15 -5.70
N TYR A 444 28.90 -5.18 -5.52
CA TYR A 444 28.86 -4.27 -4.38
C TYR A 444 28.11 -2.96 -4.68
N VAL A 445 28.12 -2.50 -5.94
CA VAL A 445 27.64 -1.17 -6.32
C VAL A 445 26.33 -1.21 -7.11
N LEU A 446 26.09 -2.26 -7.92
CA LEU A 446 24.96 -2.32 -8.85
C LEU A 446 23.99 -3.44 -8.54
#